data_AF-A0AAQ0QN67-F1
#
_entry.id   AF-A0AAQ0QN67-F1
#
_cell.length_a   1.000
_cell.length_b   1.000
_cell.length_c   1.000
_cell.angle_alpha   90.00
_cell.angle_beta   90.00
_cell.angle_gamma   90.00
#
_symmetry.space_group_name_H-M   'P 1'
#
loop_
_entity.id
_entity.type
_entity.pdbx_description
1 polymer ?
#
loop_
_entity_poly.entity_id
_entity_poly.type
_entity_poly.pdbx_seq_one_letter_code
_entity_poly.pdbx_strand_id
1 'polypeptide(L)'
;MTFDNIFIALLLTLIAGMATAIGALMAFFTKKGNNHHLSGALGLSAGVMVYVSFMELVPDAVESMEGIVADPKLAMLYVLLSFFGGMALIALIDWLVPEDENPHEVHHSPGTPPDGSRLKRTGMMLALTIGIHNFPEGVATFVSGLEGADIALPIVVAVAIHNIPEGIAVSVPILQATGNRRKAFWYSALSGLAEPVGALFALLFLMPIWTPAVNSVCLAAVAGIMVYIAFDELLPNSEAYGHHHWAIGGVIAGMAIMAFGLLLF
;
A
#
# COMPACT_ATOMS: atom_id res chain seq x y z
N MET A 1 25.38 -1.64 -12.14
CA MET A 1 24.03 -1.29 -12.63
C MET A 1 24.13 -0.90 -14.09
N THR A 2 23.42 -1.60 -14.97
CA THR A 2 23.26 -1.19 -16.37
C THR A 2 22.13 -0.18 -16.47
N PHE A 3 22.16 0.67 -17.50
CA PHE A 3 21.05 1.58 -17.81
C PHE A 3 19.74 0.81 -18.00
N ASP A 4 19.83 -0.38 -18.59
CA ASP A 4 18.69 -1.26 -18.83
C ASP A 4 17.99 -1.69 -17.54
N ASN A 5 18.74 -2.03 -16.48
CA ASN A 5 18.14 -2.41 -15.18
C ASN A 5 17.39 -1.24 -14.54
N ILE A 6 17.94 -0.02 -14.62
CA ILE A 6 17.28 1.18 -14.08
C ILE A 6 15.99 1.47 -14.85
N PHE A 7 16.03 1.38 -16.18
CA PHE A 7 14.86 1.60 -17.01
C PHE A 7 13.76 0.56 -16.73
N ILE A 8 14.12 -0.72 -16.63
CA ILE A 8 13.18 -1.80 -16.29
C ILE A 8 12.59 -1.56 -14.90
N ALA A 9 13.39 -1.23 -13.89
CA ALA A 9 12.93 -0.95 -12.54
C ALA A 9 11.93 0.21 -12.48
N LEU A 10 12.22 1.32 -13.18
CA LEU A 10 11.31 2.46 -13.29
C LEU A 10 10.01 2.09 -14.00
N LEU A 11 10.09 1.28 -15.07
CA LEU A 11 8.92 0.82 -15.81
C LEU A 11 8.04 -0.10 -14.97
N LEU A 12 8.64 -1.05 -14.25
CA LEU A 12 7.94 -1.96 -13.35
C LEU A 12 7.25 -1.20 -12.22
N THR A 13 7.92 -0.21 -11.63
CA THR A 13 7.32 0.65 -10.59
C THR A 13 6.20 1.53 -11.14
N LEU A 14 6.32 2.00 -12.38
CA LEU A 14 5.24 2.72 -13.04
C LEU A 14 4.04 1.80 -13.31
N ILE A 15 4.27 0.56 -13.74
CA ILE A 15 3.21 -0.43 -13.98
C ILE A 15 2.46 -0.72 -12.66
N ALA A 16 3.20 -0.91 -11.57
CA ALA A 16 2.66 -1.08 -10.24
C ALA A 16 1.76 0.10 -9.84
N GLY A 17 2.26 1.34 -9.87
CA GLY A 17 1.46 2.52 -9.51
C GLY A 17 0.29 2.82 -10.45
N MET A 18 0.34 2.38 -11.70
CA MET A 18 -0.79 2.46 -12.63
C MET A 18 -1.93 1.50 -12.25
N ALA A 19 -1.68 0.45 -11.47
CA ALA A 19 -2.72 -0.44 -10.97
C ALA A 19 -3.73 0.30 -10.06
N THR A 20 -3.28 1.32 -9.32
CA THR A 20 -4.14 2.23 -8.53
C THR A 20 -5.10 2.99 -9.45
N ALA A 21 -4.60 3.49 -10.59
CA ALA A 21 -5.45 4.13 -11.60
C ALA A 21 -6.45 3.14 -12.26
N ILE A 22 -6.05 1.87 -12.44
CA ILE A 22 -6.96 0.81 -12.92
C ILE A 22 -8.08 0.55 -11.91
N GLY A 23 -7.73 0.48 -10.61
CA GLY A 23 -8.70 0.41 -9.52
C GLY A 23 -9.71 1.56 -9.54
N ALA A 24 -9.23 2.77 -9.81
CA ALA A 24 -10.08 3.96 -9.94
C ALA A 24 -11.13 3.85 -11.07
N LEU A 25 -10.82 3.13 -12.16
CA LEU A 25 -11.77 2.89 -13.25
C LEU A 25 -12.90 1.96 -12.82
N MET A 26 -12.64 1.01 -11.93
CA MET A 26 -13.66 0.10 -11.41
C MET A 26 -14.75 0.87 -10.64
N ALA A 27 -14.40 1.97 -9.98
CA ALA A 27 -15.37 2.84 -9.33
C ALA A 27 -16.38 3.51 -10.29
N PHE A 28 -16.11 3.57 -11.59
CA PHE A 28 -17.07 4.10 -12.58
C PHE A 28 -18.29 3.18 -12.74
N PHE A 29 -18.12 1.89 -12.46
CA PHE A 29 -19.15 0.85 -12.54
C PHE A 29 -19.86 0.61 -11.20
N THR A 30 -19.27 1.08 -10.10
CA THR A 30 -19.87 1.00 -8.76
C THR A 30 -21.06 1.95 -8.66
N LYS A 31 -22.27 1.40 -8.47
CA LYS A 31 -23.48 2.19 -8.25
C LYS A 31 -23.48 2.81 -6.86
N LYS A 32 -24.01 4.04 -6.74
CA LYS A 32 -24.17 4.78 -5.48
C LYS A 32 -24.96 3.91 -4.48
N GLY A 33 -24.37 3.55 -3.35
CA GLY A 33 -25.02 2.81 -2.26
C GLY A 33 -24.77 1.29 -2.16
N ASN A 34 -23.96 0.67 -3.03
CA ASN A 34 -23.56 -0.73 -2.85
C ASN A 34 -22.20 -0.83 -2.13
N ASN A 35 -22.22 -0.81 -0.80
CA ASN A 35 -21.02 -0.78 0.04
C ASN A 35 -20.36 -2.16 0.25
N HIS A 36 -21.01 -3.26 -0.18
CA HIS A 36 -20.49 -4.63 0.03
C HIS A 36 -19.18 -4.86 -0.74
N HIS A 37 -19.13 -4.43 -2.01
CA HIS A 37 -17.94 -4.59 -2.85
C HIS A 37 -16.78 -3.73 -2.35
N LEU A 38 -17.08 -2.56 -1.79
CA LEU A 38 -16.07 -1.68 -1.21
C LEU A 38 -15.48 -2.30 0.06
N SER A 39 -16.33 -2.79 0.97
CA SER A 39 -15.90 -3.52 2.16
C SER A 39 -15.01 -4.72 1.78
N GLY A 40 -15.47 -5.57 0.85
CA GLY A 40 -14.69 -6.71 0.37
C GLY A 40 -13.36 -6.32 -0.28
N ALA A 41 -13.31 -5.24 -1.08
CA ALA A 41 -12.09 -4.77 -1.73
C ALA A 41 -11.06 -4.24 -0.71
N LEU A 42 -11.50 -3.43 0.25
CA LEU A 42 -10.64 -2.93 1.34
C LEU A 42 -10.09 -4.08 2.19
N GLY A 43 -10.95 -5.05 2.52
CA GLY A 43 -10.51 -6.26 3.21
C GLY A 43 -9.49 -7.05 2.39
N LEU A 44 -9.70 -7.18 1.07
CA LEU A 44 -8.75 -7.82 0.17
C LEU A 44 -7.38 -7.15 0.18
N SER A 45 -7.30 -5.82 0.07
CA SER A 45 -6.00 -5.13 0.15
C SER A 45 -5.34 -5.32 1.52
N ALA A 46 -6.09 -5.20 2.63
CA ALA A 46 -5.55 -5.46 3.97
C ALA A 46 -4.95 -6.88 4.08
N GLY A 47 -5.64 -7.89 3.54
CA GLY A 47 -5.14 -9.26 3.50
C GLY A 47 -3.88 -9.43 2.65
N VAL A 48 -3.82 -8.80 1.47
CA VAL A 48 -2.63 -8.80 0.60
C VAL A 48 -1.45 -8.16 1.33
N MET A 49 -1.63 -6.96 1.89
CA MET A 49 -0.57 -6.20 2.56
C MET A 49 0.02 -6.97 3.76
N VAL A 50 -0.83 -7.52 4.62
CA VAL A 50 -0.38 -8.32 5.77
C VAL A 50 0.36 -9.58 5.30
N TYR A 51 -0.17 -10.28 4.30
CA TYR A 51 0.44 -11.52 3.82
C TYR A 51 1.82 -11.27 3.21
N VAL A 52 1.94 -10.32 2.27
CA VAL A 52 3.22 -9.95 1.63
C VAL A 52 4.24 -9.50 2.66
N SER A 53 3.82 -8.71 3.65
CA SER A 53 4.71 -8.22 4.70
C SER A 53 5.39 -9.37 5.47
N PHE A 54 4.63 -10.38 5.87
CA PHE A 54 5.16 -11.48 6.69
C PHE A 54 5.73 -12.66 5.90
N MET A 55 5.25 -12.89 4.68
CA MET A 55 5.62 -14.06 3.87
C MET A 55 6.68 -13.77 2.81
N GLU A 56 6.90 -12.50 2.46
CA GLU A 56 7.88 -12.08 1.45
C GLU A 56 8.88 -11.08 2.04
N LEU A 57 8.41 -9.88 2.41
CA LEU A 57 9.30 -8.75 2.74
C LEU A 57 10.14 -8.97 4.00
N VAL A 58 9.54 -9.48 5.08
CA VAL A 58 10.28 -9.78 6.31
C VAL A 58 11.26 -10.93 6.11
N PRO A 59 10.87 -12.09 5.51
CA PRO A 59 11.83 -13.14 5.14
C PRO A 59 13.00 -12.64 4.29
N ASP A 60 12.74 -11.87 3.23
CA ASP A 60 13.79 -11.30 2.37
C ASP A 60 14.71 -10.36 3.14
N ALA A 61 14.14 -9.53 4.02
CA ALA A 61 14.93 -8.66 4.88
C ALA A 61 15.84 -9.46 5.83
N VAL A 62 15.36 -10.59 6.39
CA VAL A 62 16.15 -11.48 7.24
C VAL A 62 17.27 -12.13 6.45
N GLU A 63 16.98 -12.74 5.30
CA GLU A 63 17.98 -13.38 4.45
C GLU A 63 19.08 -12.40 4.04
N SER A 64 18.68 -11.19 3.63
CA SER A 64 19.61 -10.12 3.27
C SER A 64 20.47 -9.68 4.47
N MET A 65 19.92 -9.59 5.67
CA MET A 65 20.66 -9.20 6.89
C MET A 65 21.61 -10.30 7.38
N GLU A 66 21.20 -11.58 7.29
CA GLU A 66 22.04 -12.73 7.66
C GLU A 66 23.29 -12.85 6.75
N GLY A 67 23.19 -12.40 5.50
CA GLY A 67 24.34 -12.24 4.61
C GLY A 67 25.39 -11.22 5.08
N ILE A 68 25.06 -10.38 6.07
CA ILE A 68 25.88 -9.26 6.56
C ILE A 68 26.30 -9.48 8.02
N VAL A 69 25.36 -9.92 8.85
CA VAL A 69 25.52 -10.08 10.30
C VAL A 69 25.60 -11.56 10.62
N ALA A 70 26.80 -12.02 11.02
CA ALA A 70 27.08 -13.44 11.24
C ALA A 70 26.29 -14.09 12.40
N ASP A 71 25.80 -13.31 13.36
CA ASP A 71 24.92 -13.81 14.44
C ASP A 71 23.46 -13.69 13.98
N PRO A 72 22.75 -14.81 13.75
CA PRO A 72 21.36 -14.79 13.29
C PRO A 72 20.41 -14.06 14.24
N LYS A 73 20.69 -14.07 15.55
CA LYS A 73 19.85 -13.36 16.53
C LYS A 73 20.00 -11.85 16.40
N LEU A 74 21.21 -11.37 16.12
CA LEU A 74 21.46 -9.95 15.89
C LEU A 74 20.90 -9.50 14.54
N ALA A 75 20.99 -10.33 13.50
CA ALA A 75 20.36 -10.06 12.21
C ALA A 75 18.84 -9.88 12.36
N MET A 76 18.17 -10.85 13.00
CA MET A 76 16.75 -10.78 13.31
C MET A 76 16.40 -9.55 14.16
N LEU A 77 17.23 -9.20 15.15
CA LEU A 77 17.00 -8.00 15.96
C LEU A 77 16.99 -6.73 15.11
N TYR A 78 17.94 -6.56 14.17
CA TYR A 78 17.95 -5.39 13.28
C TYR A 78 16.74 -5.33 12.36
N VAL A 79 16.29 -6.47 11.83
CA VAL A 79 15.06 -6.56 11.03
C VAL A 79 13.85 -6.17 11.86
N LEU A 80 13.69 -6.73 13.07
CA LEU A 80 12.57 -6.40 13.96
C LEU A 80 12.56 -4.92 14.36
N LEU A 81 13.73 -4.35 14.69
CA LEU A 81 13.85 -2.92 14.99
C LEU A 81 13.47 -2.06 13.80
N SER A 82 13.81 -2.48 12.58
CA SER A 82 13.46 -1.77 11.35
C SER A 82 11.96 -1.89 11.05
N PHE A 83 11.37 -3.06 11.23
CA PHE A 83 9.93 -3.31 11.08
C PHE A 83 9.11 -2.46 12.03
N PHE A 84 9.38 -2.53 13.33
CA PHE A 84 8.69 -1.70 14.31
C PHE A 84 9.05 -0.22 14.18
N GLY A 85 10.25 0.10 13.68
CA GLY A 85 10.65 1.46 13.35
C GLY A 85 9.81 2.06 12.21
N GLY A 86 9.56 1.28 11.15
CA GLY A 86 8.66 1.68 10.06
C GLY A 86 7.22 1.87 10.53
N MET A 87 6.71 0.93 11.34
CA MET A 87 5.39 1.05 11.98
C MET A 87 5.29 2.31 12.85
N ALA A 88 6.29 2.58 13.68
CA ALA A 88 6.33 3.77 14.52
C ALA A 88 6.44 5.06 13.71
N LEU A 89 7.17 5.05 12.59
CA LEU A 89 7.30 6.20 11.69
C LEU A 89 5.94 6.56 11.09
N ILE A 90 5.21 5.59 10.53
CA ILE A 90 3.90 5.88 9.93
C ILE A 90 2.86 6.25 10.99
N ALA A 91 2.89 5.60 12.17
CA ALA A 91 2.04 5.98 13.30
C ALA A 91 2.31 7.41 13.78
N LEU A 92 3.59 7.84 13.79
CA LEU A 92 3.95 9.22 14.10
C LEU A 92 3.44 10.19 13.04
N ILE A 93 3.56 9.83 11.75
CA ILE A 93 3.02 10.66 10.66
C ILE A 93 1.51 10.80 10.83
N ASP A 94 0.79 9.70 11.07
CA ASP A 94 -0.66 9.73 11.27
C ASP A 94 -1.06 10.57 12.48
N TRP A 95 -0.38 10.40 13.62
CA TRP A 95 -0.64 11.19 14.82
C TRP A 95 -0.39 12.70 14.64
N LEU A 96 0.54 13.09 13.76
CA LEU A 96 0.79 14.49 13.44
C LEU A 96 -0.27 15.10 12.52
N VAL A 97 -1.11 14.28 11.89
CA VAL A 97 -2.26 14.74 11.10
C VAL A 97 -3.42 15.07 12.07
N PRO A 98 -3.96 16.31 12.08
CA PRO A 98 -4.97 16.74 13.05
C PRO A 98 -6.21 15.83 13.10
N GLU A 99 -6.88 15.67 14.26
CA GLU A 99 -8.07 14.79 14.40
C GLU A 99 -9.26 15.20 13.51
N ASP A 100 -9.48 16.49 13.27
CA ASP A 100 -10.48 16.98 12.30
C ASP A 100 -10.12 16.59 10.84
N GLU A 101 -8.82 16.44 10.63
CA GLU A 101 -8.05 15.84 9.53
C GLU A 101 -8.41 14.39 9.28
N ASN A 102 -8.21 13.62 10.36
CA ASN A 102 -7.80 12.24 10.35
C ASN A 102 -8.88 11.33 9.72
N PRO A 103 -8.59 10.64 8.59
CA PRO A 103 -9.56 9.78 7.92
C PRO A 103 -9.79 8.46 8.66
N HIS A 104 -8.97 8.16 9.68
CA HIS A 104 -8.99 6.91 10.45
C HIS A 104 -10.09 6.91 11.53
N GLU A 105 -10.60 8.07 11.96
CA GLU A 105 -11.80 8.15 12.81
C GLU A 105 -13.07 8.36 11.98
N VAL A 106 -13.67 7.26 11.51
CA VAL A 106 -14.99 7.31 10.87
C VAL A 106 -16.06 7.56 11.95
N HIS A 107 -16.27 8.82 12.33
CA HIS A 107 -17.38 9.23 13.21
C HIS A 107 -18.72 9.07 12.49
N HIS A 108 -19.23 7.84 12.46
CA HIS A 108 -20.63 7.60 12.15
C HIS A 108 -21.49 7.93 13.37
N SER A 109 -22.09 9.11 13.39
CA SER A 109 -23.36 9.27 14.13
C SER A 109 -24.44 8.46 13.39
N PRO A 110 -25.05 7.43 14.01
CA PRO A 110 -26.11 6.67 13.39
C PRO A 110 -27.29 7.59 13.06
N GLY A 111 -27.68 7.68 11.78
CA GLY A 111 -28.93 8.33 11.35
C GLY A 111 -28.82 9.64 10.58
N THR A 112 -27.62 10.21 10.39
CA THR A 112 -27.42 11.38 9.49
C THR A 112 -26.69 10.96 8.22
N PRO A 113 -27.22 11.23 7.01
CA PRO A 113 -26.48 11.01 5.78
C PRO A 113 -25.19 11.85 5.81
N PRO A 114 -24.04 11.29 5.42
CA PRO A 114 -22.78 12.01 5.46
C PRO A 114 -22.86 13.27 4.58
N ASP A 115 -22.47 14.41 5.15
CA ASP A 115 -22.37 15.67 4.44
C ASP A 115 -21.38 15.52 3.26
N GLY A 116 -21.75 16.02 2.08
CA GLY A 116 -20.92 15.94 0.87
C GLY A 116 -19.57 16.64 1.05
N SER A 117 -19.49 17.63 1.95
CA SER A 117 -18.22 18.26 2.34
C SER A 117 -17.29 17.29 3.10
N ARG A 118 -17.85 16.49 4.02
CA ARG A 118 -17.12 15.49 4.83
C ARG A 118 -16.64 14.33 3.99
N LEU A 119 -17.49 13.75 3.14
CA LEU A 119 -17.07 12.66 2.22
C LEU A 119 -15.94 13.10 1.29
N LYS A 120 -15.97 14.36 0.82
CA LYS A 120 -14.90 14.90 -0.02
C LYS A 120 -13.60 15.02 0.78
N ARG A 121 -13.67 15.51 2.03
CA ARG A 121 -12.50 15.57 2.93
C ARG A 121 -11.93 14.17 3.18
N THR A 122 -12.77 13.19 3.52
CA THR A 122 -12.37 11.78 3.68
C THR A 122 -11.67 11.25 2.44
N GLY A 123 -12.24 11.45 1.25
CA GLY A 123 -11.62 11.00 0.00
C GLY A 123 -10.30 11.71 -0.33
N MET A 124 -10.15 12.99 0.01
CA MET A 124 -8.89 13.73 -0.15
C MET A 124 -7.82 13.26 0.82
N MET A 125 -8.20 12.99 2.06
CA MET A 125 -7.32 12.48 3.10
C MET A 125 -6.88 11.06 2.79
N LEU A 126 -7.80 10.17 2.40
CA LEU A 126 -7.47 8.84 1.89
C LEU A 126 -6.50 8.92 0.70
N ALA A 127 -6.70 9.85 -0.24
CA ALA A 127 -5.77 10.03 -1.36
C ALA A 127 -4.36 10.48 -0.89
N LEU A 128 -4.28 11.29 0.17
CA LEU A 128 -3.01 11.74 0.75
C LEU A 128 -2.32 10.61 1.53
N THR A 129 -3.04 9.94 2.42
CA THR A 129 -2.54 8.79 3.18
C THR A 129 -2.08 7.69 2.24
N ILE A 130 -2.87 7.41 1.19
CA ILE A 130 -2.52 6.48 0.12
C ILE A 130 -1.26 6.91 -0.61
N GLY A 131 -1.18 8.18 -1.04
CA GLY A 131 0.05 8.71 -1.63
C GLY A 131 1.28 8.60 -0.72
N ILE A 132 1.13 8.77 0.59
CA ILE A 132 2.25 8.64 1.54
C ILE A 132 2.75 7.19 1.62
N HIS A 133 1.87 6.19 1.46
CA HIS A 133 2.28 4.78 1.53
C HIS A 133 2.74 4.17 0.21
N ASN A 134 2.17 4.61 -0.91
CA ASN A 134 2.66 4.23 -2.24
C ASN A 134 4.11 4.71 -2.44
N PHE A 135 4.56 5.74 -1.71
CA PHE A 135 5.94 6.20 -1.79
C PHE A 135 6.98 5.15 -1.32
N PRO A 136 6.91 4.61 -0.08
CA PRO A 136 7.76 3.48 0.34
C PRO A 136 7.67 2.25 -0.57
N GLU A 137 6.48 1.91 -1.06
CA GLU A 137 6.29 0.78 -1.99
C GLU A 137 6.99 1.01 -3.34
N GLY A 138 6.97 2.25 -3.83
CA GLY A 138 7.72 2.64 -5.02
C GLY A 138 9.22 2.52 -4.85
N VAL A 139 9.74 2.83 -3.66
CA VAL A 139 11.15 2.59 -3.31
C VAL A 139 11.46 1.10 -3.35
N ALA A 140 10.66 0.27 -2.69
CA ALA A 140 10.86 -1.19 -2.63
C ALA A 140 10.79 -1.83 -4.03
N THR A 141 9.76 -1.51 -4.80
CA THR A 141 9.55 -2.04 -6.17
C THR A 141 10.71 -1.67 -7.10
N PHE A 142 11.18 -0.43 -7.03
CA PHE A 142 12.32 0.03 -7.83
C PHE A 142 13.59 -0.73 -7.47
N VAL A 143 13.86 -0.88 -6.17
CA VAL A 143 15.03 -1.58 -5.66
C VAL A 143 15.05 -3.04 -6.10
N SER A 144 13.95 -3.78 -5.93
CA SER A 144 13.84 -5.16 -6.42
C SER A 144 14.04 -5.24 -7.94
N GLY A 145 13.53 -4.24 -8.67
CA GLY A 145 13.77 -4.07 -10.11
C GLY A 145 15.23 -3.98 -10.52
N LEU A 146 16.10 -3.44 -9.66
CA LEU A 146 17.53 -3.32 -9.93
C LEU A 146 18.27 -4.66 -9.83
N GLU A 147 17.75 -5.59 -9.01
CA GLU A 147 18.34 -6.92 -8.80
C GLU A 147 18.04 -7.88 -9.95
N GLY A 148 16.88 -7.71 -10.61
CA GLY A 148 16.54 -8.43 -11.83
C GLY A 148 15.03 -8.59 -12.01
N ALA A 149 14.60 -8.84 -13.24
CA ALA A 149 13.18 -9.02 -13.55
C ALA A 149 12.58 -10.23 -12.81
N ASP A 150 13.35 -11.31 -12.64
CA ASP A 150 12.89 -12.53 -11.97
C ASP A 150 12.54 -12.29 -10.50
N ILE A 151 13.26 -11.39 -9.81
CA ILE A 151 13.00 -10.99 -8.41
C ILE A 151 11.90 -9.93 -8.34
N ALA A 152 11.85 -9.03 -9.33
CA ALA A 152 10.93 -7.90 -9.30
C ALA A 152 9.50 -8.24 -9.74
N LEU A 153 9.32 -9.16 -10.69
CA LEU A 153 8.02 -9.54 -11.23
C LEU A 153 7.01 -10.01 -10.15
N PRO A 154 7.39 -10.89 -9.21
CA PRO A 154 6.48 -11.35 -8.15
C PRO A 154 6.03 -10.20 -7.26
N ILE A 155 6.96 -9.35 -6.85
CA ILE A 155 6.71 -8.15 -6.04
C ILE A 155 5.82 -7.16 -6.79
N VAL A 156 6.09 -6.88 -8.07
CA VAL A 156 5.29 -5.99 -8.90
C VAL A 156 3.86 -6.50 -9.07
N VAL A 157 3.68 -7.81 -9.25
CA VAL A 157 2.35 -8.43 -9.33
C VAL A 157 1.63 -8.31 -7.99
N ALA A 158 2.31 -8.58 -6.88
CA ALA A 158 1.77 -8.42 -5.53
C ALA A 158 1.28 -6.98 -5.29
N VAL A 159 2.15 -6.02 -5.61
CA VAL A 159 1.88 -4.59 -5.47
C VAL A 159 0.72 -4.17 -6.38
N ALA A 160 0.71 -4.59 -7.64
CA ALA A 160 -0.40 -4.30 -8.54
C ALA A 160 -1.74 -4.86 -8.03
N ILE A 161 -1.74 -6.03 -7.38
CA ILE A 161 -2.95 -6.66 -6.84
C ILE A 161 -3.53 -5.86 -5.66
N HIS A 162 -2.73 -5.31 -4.72
CA HIS A 162 -3.27 -4.46 -3.65
C HIS A 162 -3.64 -3.04 -4.12
N ASN A 163 -2.97 -2.54 -5.15
CA ASN A 163 -3.15 -1.19 -5.63
C ASN A 163 -4.52 -1.01 -6.29
N ILE A 164 -5.06 -2.07 -6.90
CA ILE A 164 -6.41 -2.05 -7.48
C ILE A 164 -7.46 -1.73 -6.41
N PRO A 165 -7.57 -2.46 -5.28
CA PRO A 165 -8.48 -2.09 -4.21
C PRO A 165 -8.24 -0.71 -3.60
N GLU A 166 -6.99 -0.25 -3.45
CA GLU A 166 -6.70 1.12 -2.99
C GLU A 166 -7.24 2.17 -3.95
N GLY A 167 -7.10 1.91 -5.25
CA GLY A 167 -7.69 2.76 -6.27
C GLY A 167 -9.20 2.90 -6.12
N ILE A 168 -9.88 1.82 -5.76
CA ILE A 168 -11.31 1.80 -5.43
C ILE A 168 -11.57 2.57 -4.12
N ALA A 169 -10.73 2.38 -3.10
CA ALA A 169 -10.82 3.03 -1.80
C ALA A 169 -10.76 4.56 -1.88
N VAL A 170 -9.88 5.11 -2.72
CA VAL A 170 -9.80 6.57 -2.95
C VAL A 170 -10.97 7.07 -3.79
N SER A 171 -11.25 6.39 -4.89
CA SER A 171 -12.15 6.92 -5.92
C SER A 171 -13.63 6.86 -5.53
N VAL A 172 -14.07 5.84 -4.79
CA VAL A 172 -15.49 5.67 -4.42
C VAL A 172 -15.99 6.78 -3.48
N PRO A 173 -15.33 7.12 -2.36
CA PRO A 173 -15.75 8.22 -1.49
C PRO A 173 -15.79 9.56 -2.22
N ILE A 174 -14.79 9.85 -3.06
CA ILE A 174 -14.73 11.08 -3.87
C ILE A 174 -15.89 11.13 -4.87
N LEU A 175 -16.21 10.00 -5.52
CA LEU A 175 -17.34 9.92 -6.43
C LEU A 175 -18.67 10.14 -5.69
N GLN A 176 -18.83 9.53 -4.51
CA GLN A 176 -20.04 9.70 -3.69
C GLN A 176 -20.21 11.14 -3.21
N ALA A 177 -19.11 11.82 -2.86
CA ALA A 177 -19.09 13.21 -2.40
C ALA A 177 -19.35 14.22 -3.52
N THR A 178 -18.68 14.05 -4.66
CA THR A 178 -18.61 15.07 -5.71
C THR A 178 -19.53 14.79 -6.90
N GLY A 179 -20.00 13.56 -7.06
CA GLY A 179 -20.69 13.08 -8.25
C GLY A 179 -19.84 13.08 -9.52
N ASN A 180 -18.55 13.44 -9.44
CA ASN A 180 -17.68 13.64 -10.59
C ASN A 180 -16.67 12.51 -10.73
N ARG A 181 -16.94 11.60 -11.67
CA ARG A 181 -16.07 10.44 -11.95
C ARG A 181 -14.65 10.82 -12.38
N ARG A 182 -14.50 11.92 -13.13
CA ARG A 182 -13.18 12.40 -13.55
C ARG A 182 -12.35 12.88 -12.35
N LYS A 183 -12.98 13.54 -11.37
CA LYS A 183 -12.29 13.90 -10.12
C LYS A 183 -11.89 12.65 -9.35
N ALA A 184 -12.81 11.70 -9.14
CA ALA A 184 -12.50 10.44 -8.46
C ALA A 184 -11.32 9.69 -9.09
N PHE A 185 -11.28 9.61 -10.43
CA PHE A 185 -10.16 9.03 -11.15
C PHE A 185 -8.84 9.76 -10.88
N TRP A 186 -8.80 11.09 -11.06
CA TRP A 186 -7.54 11.82 -10.94
C TRP A 186 -6.98 11.82 -9.53
N TYR A 187 -7.81 11.88 -8.49
CA TYR A 187 -7.31 11.81 -7.11
C TYR A 187 -6.65 10.46 -6.83
N SER A 188 -7.26 9.36 -7.29
CA SER A 188 -6.70 8.02 -7.14
C SER A 188 -5.49 7.77 -8.05
N ALA A 189 -5.51 8.26 -9.29
CA ALA A 189 -4.36 8.14 -10.18
C ALA A 189 -3.17 8.96 -9.65
N LEU A 190 -3.41 10.14 -9.07
CA LEU A 190 -2.35 10.97 -8.47
C LEU A 190 -1.75 10.31 -7.23
N SER A 191 -2.52 9.57 -6.41
CA SER A 191 -1.96 8.83 -5.29
C SER A 191 -1.06 7.69 -5.78
N GLY A 192 -1.46 6.95 -6.81
CA GLY A 192 -0.63 5.91 -7.43
C GLY A 192 0.66 6.42 -8.08
N LEU A 193 0.72 7.70 -8.50
CA LEU A 193 1.97 8.33 -8.96
C LEU A 193 3.00 8.53 -7.85
N ALA A 194 2.65 8.32 -6.59
CA ALA A 194 3.64 8.35 -5.51
C ALA A 194 4.67 7.22 -5.62
N GLU A 195 4.32 6.07 -6.21
CA GLU A 195 5.26 4.98 -6.46
C GLU A 195 6.42 5.37 -7.39
N PRO A 196 6.18 5.85 -8.63
CA PRO A 196 7.27 6.29 -9.50
C PRO A 196 8.00 7.50 -8.90
N VAL A 197 7.37 8.33 -8.07
CA VAL A 197 8.06 9.38 -7.31
C VAL A 197 9.01 8.78 -6.26
N GLY A 198 8.58 7.73 -5.55
CA GLY A 198 9.41 6.94 -4.64
C GLY A 198 10.60 6.29 -5.34
N ALA A 199 10.38 5.71 -6.52
CA ALA A 199 11.46 5.15 -7.35
C ALA A 199 12.50 6.21 -7.75
N LEU A 200 12.05 7.38 -8.19
CA LEU A 200 12.94 8.49 -8.53
C LEU A 200 13.69 9.01 -7.31
N PHE A 201 13.02 9.08 -6.16
CA PHE A 201 13.68 9.43 -4.91
C PHE A 201 14.75 8.41 -4.55
N ALA A 202 14.46 7.11 -4.66
CA ALA A 202 15.41 6.05 -4.43
C ALA A 202 16.62 6.20 -5.35
N LEU A 203 16.38 6.37 -6.66
CA LEU A 203 17.41 6.58 -7.67
C LEU A 203 18.34 7.76 -7.35
N LEU A 204 17.79 8.89 -6.90
CA LEU A 204 18.55 10.12 -6.68
C LEU A 204 19.24 10.17 -5.31
N PHE A 205 18.60 9.65 -4.26
CA PHE A 205 19.01 9.88 -2.88
C PHE A 205 19.40 8.60 -2.12
N LEU A 206 18.76 7.47 -2.40
CA LEU A 206 19.10 6.20 -1.73
C LEU A 206 20.23 5.46 -2.45
N MET A 207 20.27 5.49 -3.78
CA MET A 207 21.30 4.79 -4.56
C MET A 207 22.73 5.16 -4.20
N PRO A 208 23.08 6.43 -3.89
CA PRO A 208 24.43 6.78 -3.44
C PRO A 208 24.88 6.10 -2.13
N ILE A 209 23.93 5.68 -1.29
CA ILE A 209 24.19 5.03 0.01
C ILE A 209 23.73 3.57 0.03
N TRP A 210 23.35 3.03 -1.13
CA TRP A 210 22.71 1.71 -1.22
C TRP A 210 23.67 0.59 -0.84
N THR A 211 23.27 -0.23 0.11
CA THR A 211 23.99 -1.42 0.56
C THR A 211 22.97 -2.53 0.87
N PRO A 212 23.40 -3.80 0.93
CA PRO A 212 22.51 -4.88 1.37
C PRO A 212 21.86 -4.60 2.74
N ALA A 213 22.59 -3.92 3.65
CA ALA A 213 22.05 -3.54 4.96
C ALA A 213 20.93 -2.51 4.83
N VAL A 214 21.10 -1.52 3.96
CA VAL A 214 20.06 -0.52 3.66
C VAL A 214 18.86 -1.20 3.01
N ASN A 215 19.07 -2.14 2.08
CA ASN A 215 17.97 -2.90 1.48
C ASN A 215 17.14 -3.62 2.54
N SER A 216 17.78 -4.41 3.40
CA SER A 216 17.11 -5.15 4.47
C SER A 216 16.33 -4.23 5.42
N VAL A 217 16.95 -3.12 5.86
CA VAL A 217 16.27 -2.13 6.72
C VAL A 217 15.06 -1.52 6.01
N CYS A 218 15.19 -1.18 4.72
CA CYS A 218 14.09 -0.64 3.92
C CYS A 218 12.94 -1.64 3.78
N LEU A 219 13.21 -2.88 3.37
CA LEU A 219 12.19 -3.93 3.22
C LEU A 219 11.44 -4.19 4.53
N ALA A 220 12.18 -4.32 5.63
CA ALA A 220 11.58 -4.51 6.95
C ALA A 220 10.72 -3.31 7.37
N ALA A 221 11.20 -2.09 7.18
CA ALA A 221 10.45 -0.88 7.50
C ALA A 221 9.18 -0.74 6.65
N VAL A 222 9.25 -1.02 5.34
CA VAL A 222 8.09 -1.03 4.44
C VAL A 222 7.05 -2.06 4.90
N ALA A 223 7.48 -3.28 5.25
CA ALA A 223 6.58 -4.30 5.81
C ALA A 223 5.88 -3.82 7.09
N GLY A 224 6.61 -3.13 7.98
CA GLY A 224 6.03 -2.54 9.19
C GLY A 224 4.98 -1.46 8.89
N ILE A 225 5.25 -0.62 7.89
CA ILE A 225 4.32 0.42 7.43
C ILE A 225 3.05 -0.21 6.84
N MET A 226 3.18 -1.22 5.97
CA MET A 226 2.06 -1.91 5.34
C MET A 226 1.16 -2.62 6.37
N VAL A 227 1.75 -3.26 7.39
CA VAL A 227 0.98 -3.89 8.47
C VAL A 227 0.22 -2.85 9.30
N TYR A 228 0.83 -1.70 9.61
CA TYR A 228 0.13 -0.62 10.30
C TYR A 228 -1.08 -0.14 9.51
N ILE A 229 -0.90 0.19 8.23
CA ILE A 229 -1.96 0.70 7.35
C ILE A 229 -3.09 -0.32 7.18
N ALA A 230 -2.75 -1.60 7.02
CA ALA A 230 -3.76 -2.65 6.92
C ALA A 230 -4.67 -2.69 8.16
N PHE A 231 -4.11 -2.48 9.35
CA PHE A 231 -4.86 -2.55 10.61
C PHE A 231 -5.52 -1.23 11.04
N ASP A 232 -4.89 -0.09 10.76
CA ASP A 232 -5.37 1.23 11.19
C ASP A 232 -6.30 1.88 10.16
N GLU A 233 -6.05 1.61 8.88
CA GLU A 233 -6.78 2.26 7.78
C GLU A 233 -7.73 1.29 7.07
N LEU A 234 -7.20 0.22 6.48
CA LEU A 234 -7.98 -0.59 5.53
C LEU A 234 -9.04 -1.46 6.22
N LEU A 235 -8.66 -2.17 7.28
CA LEU A 235 -9.58 -3.06 7.98
C LEU A 235 -10.70 -2.29 8.70
N PRO A 236 -10.44 -1.20 9.47
CA PRO A 236 -11.49 -0.43 10.11
C PRO A 236 -12.44 0.23 9.10
N ASN A 237 -11.91 0.80 8.00
CA ASN A 237 -12.76 1.34 6.94
C ASN A 237 -13.60 0.25 6.27
N SER A 238 -13.03 -0.92 6.02
CA SER A 238 -13.75 -2.07 5.48
C SER A 238 -14.95 -2.46 6.35
N GLU A 239 -14.79 -2.46 7.68
CA GLU A 239 -15.86 -2.74 8.64
C GLU A 239 -16.90 -1.62 8.72
N ALA A 240 -16.46 -0.35 8.72
CA ALA A 240 -17.33 0.83 8.77
C ALA A 240 -18.31 0.90 7.58
N TYR A 241 -17.91 0.37 6.41
CA TYR A 241 -18.80 0.24 5.25
C TYR A 241 -19.90 -0.83 5.40
N GLY A 242 -19.98 -1.52 6.55
CA GLY A 242 -21.21 -2.13 7.07
C GLY A 242 -21.31 -3.64 6.97
N HIS A 243 -20.24 -4.34 6.55
CA HIS A 243 -20.31 -5.75 6.22
C HIS A 243 -19.11 -6.56 6.70
N HIS A 244 -19.00 -6.75 8.02
CA HIS A 244 -17.91 -7.48 8.67
C HIS A 244 -17.56 -8.83 7.97
N HIS A 245 -18.55 -9.64 7.56
CA HIS A 245 -18.26 -10.88 6.84
C HIS A 245 -17.65 -10.69 5.44
N TRP A 246 -17.99 -9.60 4.75
CA TRP A 246 -17.36 -9.26 3.47
C TRP A 246 -15.95 -8.72 3.67
N ALA A 247 -15.71 -7.93 4.74
CA ALA A 247 -14.38 -7.50 5.14
C ALA A 247 -13.46 -8.70 5.37
N ILE A 248 -13.85 -9.62 6.26
CA ILE A 248 -13.07 -10.81 6.59
C ILE A 248 -12.94 -11.76 5.38
N GLY A 249 -14.01 -11.94 4.60
CA GLY A 249 -13.95 -12.70 3.35
C GLY A 249 -12.95 -12.11 2.35
N GLY A 250 -12.89 -10.78 2.27
CA GLY A 250 -11.88 -10.03 1.52
C GLY A 250 -10.47 -10.32 2.03
N VAL A 251 -10.22 -10.17 3.33
CA VAL A 251 -8.91 -10.46 3.95
C VAL A 251 -8.43 -11.85 3.60
N ILE A 252 -9.28 -12.87 3.82
CA ILE A 252 -8.94 -14.27 3.53
C ILE A 252 -8.65 -14.45 2.03
N ALA A 253 -9.46 -13.86 1.15
CA ALA A 253 -9.25 -13.93 -0.29
C ALA A 253 -7.94 -13.25 -0.71
N GLY A 254 -7.61 -12.08 -0.16
CA GLY A 254 -6.36 -11.38 -0.41
C GLY A 254 -5.15 -12.19 0.01
N MET A 255 -5.16 -12.74 1.22
CA MET A 255 -4.11 -13.66 1.70
C MET A 255 -3.97 -14.88 0.80
N ALA A 256 -5.08 -15.50 0.37
CA ALA A 256 -5.05 -16.66 -0.51
C ALA A 256 -4.49 -16.32 -1.90
N ILE A 257 -4.94 -15.22 -2.51
CA ILE A 257 -4.42 -14.74 -3.81
C ILE A 257 -2.92 -14.56 -3.72
N MET A 258 -2.42 -13.95 -2.65
CA MET A 258 -0.98 -13.79 -2.48
C MET A 258 -0.25 -15.10 -2.24
N ALA A 259 -0.79 -15.97 -1.39
CA ALA A 259 -0.22 -17.30 -1.16
C ALA A 259 -0.06 -18.08 -2.48
N PHE A 260 -1.07 -18.05 -3.36
CA PHE A 260 -0.97 -18.68 -4.67
C PHE A 260 -0.07 -17.92 -5.64
N GLY A 261 -0.05 -16.59 -5.57
CA GLY A 261 0.84 -15.74 -6.36
C GLY A 261 2.31 -16.07 -6.12
N LEU A 262 2.72 -16.17 -4.85
CA LEU A 262 4.08 -16.54 -4.44
C LEU A 262 4.46 -17.98 -4.79
N LEU A 263 3.53 -18.85 -5.17
CA LEU A 263 3.84 -20.20 -5.67
C LEU A 263 4.13 -20.24 -7.17
N LEU A 264 3.72 -19.21 -7.92
CA LEU A 264 3.85 -19.16 -9.38
C LEU A 264 5.18 -18.56 -9.84
N PHE A 265 5.97 -18.06 -8.91
CA PHE A 265 7.28 -17.46 -9.11
C PHE A 265 8.28 -18.05 -8.12
#